data_AF-A0A0R1GYH2-F1
#
_entry.id   AF-A0A0R1GYH2-F1
#
_cell.length_a   1.000
_cell.length_b   1.000
_cell.length_c   1.000
_cell.angle_alpha   90.00
_cell.angle_beta   90.00
_cell.angle_gamma   90.00
#
_symmetry.space_group_name_H-M   'P 1'
#
loop_
_entity.id
_entity.type
_entity.pdbx_description
1 polymer ?
#
loop_
_entity_poly.entity_id
_entity_poly.type
_entity_poly.pdbx_seq_one_letter_code
_entity_poly.pdbx_strand_id
1 'polypeptide(L)'
;MNDYIQAIEKLLGQLTTAEQQDVVEYYREYLLDAGIETYQQAVDELGTPKSLARKVLADYSIRMSEQGTKETGATGQSRSNVQATKNNVRTVWLIVLALLSTPVTIPILIVIAALLFAMVAVLGSLVVAVIAIVFSVMAVGVVGVVAGLFVIWQTPWTGLFYLGIGLFSLGACIIGWLILKWFGSKVVWALSWAAKGIYRRFIPRSRAERGRKL
;
A
#
# COMPACT_ATOMS: atom_id res chain seq x y z
N MET A 1 -14.89 -54.23 17.31
CA MET A 1 -14.28 -53.10 16.60
C MET A 1 -15.12 -52.71 15.37
N ASN A 2 -15.39 -53.63 14.43
CA ASN A 2 -16.12 -53.32 13.19
C ASN A 2 -17.49 -52.66 13.40
N ASP A 3 -18.24 -53.10 14.43
CA ASP A 3 -19.55 -52.52 14.75
C ASP A 3 -19.47 -51.05 15.20
N TYR A 4 -18.36 -50.66 15.83
CA TYR A 4 -18.14 -49.29 16.30
C TYR A 4 -17.86 -48.35 15.13
N ILE A 5 -17.02 -48.80 14.18
CA ILE A 5 -16.71 -48.07 12.96
C ILE A 5 -17.96 -47.88 12.09
N GLN A 6 -18.76 -48.93 11.90
CA GLN A 6 -20.03 -48.83 11.15
C GLN A 6 -21.03 -47.87 11.81
N ALA A 7 -21.05 -47.80 13.14
CA ALA A 7 -21.90 -46.86 13.87
C ALA A 7 -21.46 -45.40 13.63
N ILE A 8 -20.16 -45.13 13.59
CA ILE A 8 -19.62 -43.80 13.29
C ILE A 8 -19.91 -43.40 11.84
N GLU A 9 -19.69 -44.30 10.88
CA GLU A 9 -19.92 -44.06 9.46
C GLU A 9 -21.36 -43.57 9.20
N LYS A 10 -22.36 -44.23 9.80
CA LYS A 10 -23.77 -43.81 9.70
C LYS A 10 -24.05 -42.42 10.29
N LEU A 11 -23.31 -42.02 11.32
CA LEU A 11 -23.48 -40.74 12.00
C LEU A 11 -22.76 -39.59 11.28
N LEU A 12 -21.76 -39.89 10.46
CA LEU A 12 -21.01 -38.92 9.66
C LEU A 12 -21.69 -38.58 8.32
N GLY A 13 -22.96 -38.98 8.12
CA GLY A 13 -23.74 -38.73 6.90
C GLY A 13 -23.87 -37.26 6.45
N GLN A 14 -23.48 -36.30 7.29
CA GLN A 14 -23.44 -34.87 6.93
C GLN A 14 -22.18 -34.48 6.11
N LEU A 15 -21.15 -35.33 6.10
CA LEU A 15 -19.92 -35.16 5.32
C LEU A 15 -20.07 -35.79 3.93
N THR A 16 -19.21 -35.42 2.98
CA THR A 16 -19.17 -36.10 1.67
C THR A 16 -18.61 -37.51 1.80
N THR A 17 -18.89 -38.40 0.85
CA THR A 17 -18.41 -39.81 0.88
C THR A 17 -16.90 -39.93 1.02
N ALA A 18 -16.13 -39.03 0.39
CA ALA A 18 -14.67 -39.01 0.51
C ALA A 18 -14.21 -38.61 1.91
N GLU A 19 -14.78 -37.53 2.48
CA GLU A 19 -14.46 -37.07 3.83
C GLU A 19 -14.86 -38.11 4.91
N GLN A 20 -15.98 -38.80 4.72
CA GLN A 20 -16.39 -39.89 5.60
C GLN A 20 -15.37 -41.03 5.59
N GLN A 21 -14.90 -41.42 4.39
CA GLN A 21 -13.94 -42.50 4.24
C GLN A 21 -12.59 -42.16 4.88
N ASP A 22 -12.11 -40.92 4.69
CA ASP A 22 -10.85 -40.45 5.31
C ASP A 22 -10.91 -40.50 6.84
N VAL A 23 -12.03 -40.04 7.43
CA VAL A 23 -12.23 -40.07 8.88
C VAL A 23 -12.32 -41.51 9.38
N VAL A 24 -13.09 -42.36 8.70
CA VAL A 24 -13.27 -43.76 9.08
C VAL A 24 -11.95 -44.52 9.03
N GLU A 25 -11.13 -44.28 8.00
CA GLU A 25 -9.82 -44.91 7.85
C GLU A 25 -8.86 -44.47 8.96
N TYR A 26 -8.83 -43.17 9.30
CA TYR A 26 -8.00 -42.65 10.40
C TYR A 26 -8.30 -43.33 11.74
N TYR A 27 -9.57 -43.45 12.11
CA TYR A 27 -9.94 -44.09 13.38
C TYR A 27 -9.81 -45.62 13.33
N ARG A 28 -9.94 -46.23 12.15
CA ARG A 28 -9.64 -47.65 11.97
C ARG A 28 -8.16 -47.92 12.23
N GLU A 29 -7.26 -47.13 11.64
CA GLU A 29 -5.82 -47.25 11.86
C GLU A 29 -5.45 -47.02 13.33
N TYR A 30 -6.04 -46.00 13.97
CA TYR A 30 -5.85 -45.73 15.40
C TYR A 30 -6.26 -46.91 16.30
N LEU A 31 -7.43 -47.51 16.05
CA LEU A 31 -7.89 -48.66 16.85
C LEU A 31 -7.05 -49.91 16.62
N LEU A 32 -6.53 -50.10 15.40
CA LEU A 32 -5.64 -51.21 15.06
C LEU A 32 -4.28 -51.06 15.75
N ASP A 33 -3.68 -49.87 15.73
CA ASP A 33 -2.40 -49.58 16.40
C ASP A 33 -2.51 -49.72 17.92
N ALA A 34 -3.64 -49.30 18.49
CA ALA A 34 -3.95 -49.47 19.91
C ALA A 34 -4.30 -50.92 20.31
N GLY A 35 -4.39 -51.85 19.36
CA GLY A 35 -4.77 -53.24 19.62
C GLY A 35 -6.22 -53.41 20.12
N ILE A 36 -7.11 -52.50 19.75
CA ILE A 36 -8.50 -52.47 20.21
C ILE A 36 -9.39 -53.27 19.25
N GLU A 37 -9.76 -54.49 19.65
CA GLU A 37 -10.54 -55.39 18.79
C GLU A 37 -12.04 -55.43 19.15
N THR A 38 -12.41 -54.98 20.35
CA THR A 38 -13.79 -55.09 20.87
C THR A 38 -14.55 -53.77 20.79
N TYR A 39 -15.88 -53.81 20.62
CA TYR A 39 -16.72 -52.60 20.61
C TYR A 39 -16.59 -51.80 21.92
N GLN A 40 -16.60 -52.50 23.07
CA GLN A 40 -16.54 -51.87 24.39
C GLN A 40 -15.22 -51.12 24.60
N GLN A 41 -14.09 -51.73 24.22
CA GLN A 41 -12.77 -51.10 24.30
C GLN A 41 -12.68 -49.84 23.43
N ALA A 42 -13.30 -49.85 22.24
CA ALA A 42 -13.37 -48.65 21.39
C ALA A 42 -14.22 -47.54 22.03
N VAL A 43 -15.28 -47.90 22.75
CA VAL A 43 -16.09 -46.93 23.52
C VAL A 43 -15.30 -46.36 24.69
N ASP A 44 -14.49 -47.17 25.38
CA ASP A 44 -13.71 -46.72 26.52
C ASP A 44 -12.58 -45.76 26.09
N GLU A 45 -11.97 -45.99 24.93
CA GLU A 45 -10.88 -45.17 24.40
C GLU A 45 -11.36 -43.91 23.66
N LEU A 46 -12.32 -44.07 22.73
CA LEU A 46 -12.78 -42.99 21.84
C LEU A 46 -14.10 -42.36 22.27
N GLY A 47 -14.76 -42.91 23.29
CA GLY A 47 -16.10 -42.53 23.72
C GLY A 47 -17.21 -43.16 22.87
N THR A 48 -18.46 -42.75 23.10
CA THR A 48 -19.59 -43.26 22.29
C THR A 48 -19.47 -42.83 20.82
N PRO A 49 -19.95 -43.64 19.86
CA PRO A 49 -19.88 -43.29 18.43
C PRO A 49 -20.61 -41.95 18.13
N LYS A 50 -21.64 -41.61 18.90
CA LYS A 50 -22.38 -40.34 18.81
C LYS A 50 -21.58 -39.13 19.27
N SER A 51 -20.78 -39.26 20.35
CA SER A 51 -19.93 -38.17 20.83
C SER A 51 -18.76 -37.92 19.88
N LEU A 52 -18.14 -38.99 19.38
CA LEU A 52 -17.05 -38.89 18.41
C LEU A 52 -17.53 -38.21 17.12
N ALA A 53 -18.63 -38.68 16.53
CA ALA A 53 -19.17 -38.10 15.30
C ALA A 53 -19.47 -36.60 15.44
N ARG A 54 -20.04 -36.17 16.58
CA ARG A 54 -20.30 -34.74 16.84
C ARG A 54 -19.01 -33.92 16.93
N LYS A 55 -17.97 -34.45 17.57
CA LYS A 55 -16.66 -33.80 17.69
C LYS A 55 -16.00 -33.63 16.32
N VAL A 56 -16.03 -34.68 15.49
CA VAL A 56 -15.50 -34.64 14.13
C VAL A 56 -16.26 -33.62 13.28
N LEU A 57 -17.59 -33.66 13.28
CA LEU A 57 -18.41 -32.71 12.52
C LEU A 57 -18.16 -31.26 12.96
N ALA A 58 -17.97 -31.02 14.26
CA ALA A 58 -17.61 -29.71 14.78
C ALA A 58 -16.22 -29.26 14.28
N ASP A 59 -15.19 -30.11 14.38
CA ASP A 59 -13.84 -29.77 13.92
C ASP A 59 -13.81 -29.46 12.41
N TYR A 60 -14.50 -30.27 11.60
CA TYR A 60 -14.66 -30.01 10.16
C TYR A 60 -15.37 -28.68 9.89
N SER A 61 -16.42 -28.35 10.65
CA SER A 61 -17.13 -27.08 10.49
C SER A 61 -16.25 -25.86 10.82
N ILE A 62 -15.41 -25.97 11.86
CA ILE A 62 -14.49 -24.89 12.25
C ILE A 62 -13.42 -24.69 11.17
N ARG A 63 -12.78 -25.76 10.68
CA ARG A 63 -11.79 -25.68 9.58
C ARG A 63 -12.38 -25.04 8.32
N MET A 64 -13.63 -25.35 7.99
CA MET A 64 -14.34 -24.74 6.86
C MET A 64 -14.57 -23.23 7.09
N SER A 65 -14.88 -22.81 8.32
CA SER A 65 -15.06 -21.40 8.67
C SER A 65 -13.76 -20.59 8.76
N GLU A 66 -12.66 -21.19 9.24
CA GLU A 66 -11.33 -20.56 9.26
C GLU A 66 -10.77 -20.36 7.85
N GLN A 67 -11.00 -21.32 6.96
CA GLN A 67 -10.68 -21.17 5.54
C GLN A 67 -11.53 -20.06 4.89
N GLY A 68 -12.79 -19.90 5.29
CA GLY A 68 -13.64 -18.77 4.88
C GLY A 68 -13.21 -17.40 5.44
N THR A 69 -12.41 -17.35 6.51
CA THR A 69 -12.03 -16.10 7.18
C THR A 69 -10.76 -15.47 6.60
N LYS A 70 -9.92 -16.24 5.87
CA LYS A 70 -8.78 -15.68 5.11
C LYS A 70 -9.20 -15.03 3.78
N GLU A 71 -10.48 -15.11 3.42
CA GLU A 71 -11.04 -14.57 2.19
C GLU A 71 -12.10 -13.48 2.48
N THR A 72 -11.80 -12.47 3.30
CA THR A 72 -12.54 -11.19 3.23
C THR A 72 -12.00 -10.34 2.07
N GLY A 73 -12.27 -10.85 0.88
CA GLY A 73 -11.95 -10.30 -0.43
C GLY A 73 -12.87 -10.89 -1.49
N ALA A 74 -14.17 -10.61 -1.34
CA ALA A 74 -15.27 -10.83 -2.29
C ALA A 74 -15.85 -12.25 -2.44
N THR A 75 -17.07 -12.39 -1.88
CA THR A 75 -18.26 -13.11 -2.39
C THR A 75 -18.16 -14.62 -2.62
N GLY A 76 -18.94 -15.36 -1.82
CA GLY A 76 -18.94 -16.82 -1.76
C GLY A 76 -19.77 -17.59 -2.79
N GLN A 77 -19.48 -18.90 -2.77
CA GLN A 77 -20.29 -20.09 -3.09
C GLN A 77 -20.65 -20.35 -4.57
N SER A 78 -20.54 -21.55 -5.14
CA SER A 78 -20.50 -22.90 -4.55
C SER A 78 -19.97 -23.95 -5.56
N ARG A 79 -19.09 -24.83 -5.06
CA ARG A 79 -18.95 -26.29 -5.28
C ARG A 79 -19.04 -26.89 -6.69
N SER A 80 -17.94 -27.51 -7.10
CA SER A 80 -17.81 -28.96 -7.36
C SER A 80 -16.42 -29.24 -7.93
N ASN A 81 -16.00 -30.51 -7.93
CA ASN A 81 -14.72 -31.14 -8.34
C ASN A 81 -13.87 -30.45 -9.45
N VAL A 82 -14.45 -29.57 -10.26
CA VAL A 82 -13.72 -28.63 -11.13
C VAL A 82 -12.91 -27.58 -10.34
N GLN A 83 -13.13 -27.40 -9.03
CA GLN A 83 -12.46 -26.37 -8.22
C GLN A 83 -11.00 -26.69 -7.89
N ALA A 84 -10.58 -27.96 -7.81
CA ALA A 84 -9.16 -28.30 -7.63
C ALA A 84 -8.36 -27.94 -8.89
N THR A 85 -8.86 -28.30 -10.08
CA THR A 85 -8.26 -27.91 -11.36
C THR A 85 -8.43 -26.42 -11.63
N LYS A 86 -9.55 -25.79 -11.31
CA LYS A 86 -9.73 -24.33 -11.44
C LYS A 86 -8.87 -23.56 -10.44
N ASN A 87 -8.64 -24.05 -9.22
CA ASN A 87 -7.73 -23.40 -8.28
C ASN A 87 -6.28 -23.59 -8.73
N ASN A 88 -5.90 -24.75 -9.27
CA ASN A 88 -4.56 -24.95 -9.86
C ASN A 88 -4.37 -24.11 -11.12
N VAL A 89 -5.36 -24.04 -12.02
CA VAL A 89 -5.35 -23.19 -13.22
C VAL A 89 -5.41 -21.71 -12.82
N ARG A 90 -6.15 -21.33 -11.79
CA ARG A 90 -6.21 -19.96 -11.26
C ARG A 90 -4.91 -19.58 -10.56
N THR A 91 -4.27 -20.50 -9.85
CA THR A 91 -2.93 -20.31 -9.27
C THR A 91 -1.87 -20.22 -10.36
N VAL A 92 -1.88 -21.09 -11.36
CA VAL A 92 -0.99 -21.02 -12.53
C VAL A 92 -1.25 -19.74 -13.32
N TRP A 93 -2.50 -19.35 -13.53
CA TRP A 93 -2.88 -18.07 -14.14
C TRP A 93 -2.36 -16.90 -13.31
N LEU A 94 -2.50 -16.92 -11.98
CA LEU A 94 -1.98 -15.88 -11.10
C LEU A 94 -0.45 -15.83 -11.12
N ILE A 95 0.24 -16.98 -11.20
CA ILE A 95 1.70 -17.05 -11.34
C ILE A 95 2.13 -16.49 -12.70
N VAL A 96 1.44 -16.84 -13.78
CA VAL A 96 1.70 -16.28 -15.12
C VAL A 96 1.42 -14.78 -15.14
N LEU A 97 0.33 -14.33 -14.52
CA LEU A 97 -0.04 -12.93 -14.42
C LEU A 97 0.95 -12.15 -13.54
N ALA A 98 1.46 -12.76 -12.46
CA ALA A 98 2.52 -12.19 -11.63
C ALA A 98 3.85 -12.11 -12.39
N LEU A 99 4.24 -13.16 -13.12
CA LEU A 99 5.42 -13.18 -13.97
C LEU A 99 5.33 -12.15 -15.10
N LEU A 100 4.13 -11.88 -15.63
CA LEU A 100 3.89 -10.88 -16.68
C LEU A 100 3.73 -9.47 -16.10
N SER A 101 3.35 -9.34 -14.82
CA SER A 101 3.40 -8.08 -14.06
C SER A 101 4.82 -7.69 -13.63
N THR A 102 5.70 -8.67 -13.42
CA THR A 102 7.12 -8.45 -13.07
C THR A 102 7.87 -7.58 -14.09
N PRO A 103 7.82 -7.81 -15.42
CA PRO A 103 8.44 -6.95 -16.41
C PRO A 103 7.74 -5.58 -16.55
N VAL A 104 6.48 -5.46 -16.12
CA VAL A 104 5.75 -4.18 -16.06
C VAL A 104 6.11 -3.36 -14.81
N THR A 105 6.63 -3.99 -13.77
CA THR A 105 7.00 -3.31 -12.52
C THR A 105 8.24 -2.42 -12.71
N ILE A 106 9.23 -2.89 -13.49
CA ILE A 106 10.46 -2.13 -13.80
C ILE A 106 10.15 -0.79 -14.50
N PRO A 107 9.37 -0.72 -15.61
CA PRO A 107 9.07 0.54 -16.26
C PRO A 107 8.21 1.45 -15.37
N ILE A 108 7.27 0.91 -14.59
CA ILE A 108 6.49 1.72 -13.64
C ILE A 108 7.40 2.38 -12.59
N LEU A 109 8.36 1.62 -12.04
CA LEU A 109 9.34 2.15 -11.08
C LEU A 109 10.16 3.29 -11.69
N ILE A 110 10.64 3.10 -12.93
CA ILE A 110 11.41 4.13 -13.66
C ILE A 110 10.56 5.39 -13.87
N VAL A 111 9.29 5.24 -14.29
CA VAL A 111 8.39 6.38 -14.49
C VAL A 111 8.16 7.14 -13.18
N ILE A 112 7.92 6.44 -12.07
CA ILE A 112 7.74 7.06 -10.75
C ILE A 112 9.02 7.79 -10.31
N ALA A 113 10.19 7.15 -10.45
CA ALA A 113 11.46 7.76 -10.11
C ALA A 113 11.75 9.00 -10.97
N ALA A 114 11.49 8.93 -12.28
CA ALA A 114 11.60 10.06 -13.20
C ALA A 114 10.64 11.19 -12.83
N LEU A 115 9.41 10.88 -12.43
CA LEU A 115 8.44 11.88 -11.97
C LEU A 115 8.90 12.60 -10.70
N LEU A 116 9.44 11.86 -9.73
CA LEU A 116 9.99 12.43 -8.50
C LEU A 116 11.20 13.32 -8.81
N PHE A 117 12.11 12.85 -9.66
CA PHE A 117 13.27 13.63 -10.08
C PHE A 117 12.85 14.90 -10.82
N ALA A 118 11.89 14.81 -11.76
CA ALA A 118 11.35 15.95 -12.47
C ALA A 118 10.71 16.96 -11.51
N MET A 119 9.96 16.50 -10.51
CA MET A 119 9.36 17.38 -9.51
C MET A 119 10.42 18.14 -8.69
N VAL A 120 11.48 17.45 -8.26
CA VAL A 120 12.61 18.10 -7.59
C VAL A 120 13.33 19.07 -8.52
N ALA A 121 13.56 18.69 -9.77
CA ALA A 121 14.22 19.54 -10.77
C ALA A 121 13.41 20.81 -11.07
N VAL A 122 12.09 20.72 -11.18
CA VAL A 122 11.20 21.88 -11.39
C VAL A 122 11.21 22.79 -10.17
N LEU A 123 11.13 22.23 -8.96
CA LEU A 123 11.20 23.02 -7.72
C LEU A 123 12.58 23.69 -7.58
N GLY A 124 13.65 22.97 -7.90
CA GLY A 124 15.03 23.49 -7.86
C GLY A 124 15.27 24.57 -8.91
N SER A 125 14.83 24.36 -10.15
CA SER A 125 15.00 25.32 -11.24
C SER A 125 14.24 26.61 -10.97
N LEU A 126 13.08 26.54 -10.32
CA LEU A 126 12.32 27.71 -9.89
C LEU A 126 13.13 28.55 -8.88
N VAL A 127 13.77 27.91 -7.90
CA VAL A 127 14.62 28.62 -6.92
C VAL A 127 15.81 29.28 -7.63
N VAL A 128 16.50 28.53 -8.51
CA VAL A 128 17.64 29.06 -9.29
C VAL A 128 17.23 30.23 -10.17
N ALA A 129 16.08 30.14 -10.86
CA ALA A 129 15.57 31.20 -11.71
C ALA A 129 15.31 32.49 -10.92
N VAL A 130 14.71 32.38 -9.73
CA VAL A 130 14.46 33.56 -8.91
C VAL A 130 15.77 34.19 -8.41
N ILE A 131 16.75 33.38 -8.00
CA ILE A 131 18.08 33.87 -7.64
C ILE A 131 18.73 34.59 -8.83
N ALA A 132 18.67 34.01 -10.03
CA ALA A 132 19.24 34.60 -11.23
C ALA A 132 18.59 35.95 -11.59
N ILE A 133 17.28 36.08 -11.43
CA ILE A 133 16.56 37.35 -11.64
C ILE A 133 17.07 38.41 -10.66
N VAL A 134 17.20 38.07 -9.38
CA VAL A 134 17.71 39.01 -8.36
C VAL A 134 19.14 39.46 -8.68
N PHE A 135 20.02 38.53 -9.07
CA PHE A 135 21.39 38.87 -9.48
C PHE A 135 21.44 39.75 -10.72
N SER A 136 20.61 39.48 -11.72
CA SER A 136 20.53 40.28 -12.95
C SER A 136 20.09 41.71 -12.66
N VAL A 137 19.04 41.90 -11.87
CA VAL A 137 18.54 43.23 -11.46
C VAL A 137 19.61 43.99 -10.66
N MET A 138 20.32 43.31 -9.76
CA MET A 138 21.42 43.92 -9.00
C MET A 138 22.55 44.38 -9.93
N ALA A 139 22.95 43.55 -10.89
CA ALA A 139 24.00 43.89 -11.86
C ALA A 139 23.62 45.11 -12.71
N VAL A 140 22.38 45.15 -13.24
CA VAL A 140 21.87 46.32 -13.99
C VAL A 140 21.84 47.57 -13.11
N GLY A 141 21.45 47.43 -11.84
CA GLY A 141 21.44 48.54 -10.89
C GLY A 141 22.83 49.14 -10.69
N VAL A 142 23.83 48.30 -10.41
CA VAL A 142 25.22 48.74 -10.19
C VAL A 142 25.78 49.40 -11.44
N VAL A 143 25.61 48.79 -12.61
CA VAL A 143 26.07 49.36 -13.88
C VAL A 143 25.38 50.70 -14.16
N GLY A 144 24.08 50.81 -13.89
CA GLY A 144 23.31 52.05 -14.05
C GLY A 144 23.82 53.18 -13.16
N VAL A 145 24.15 52.90 -11.89
CA VAL A 145 24.73 53.91 -10.98
C VAL A 145 26.10 54.37 -11.46
N VAL A 146 26.97 53.43 -11.83
CA VAL A 146 28.34 53.75 -12.29
C VAL A 146 28.29 54.55 -13.59
N ALA A 147 27.53 54.10 -14.58
CA ALA A 147 27.35 54.81 -15.84
C ALA A 147 26.73 56.20 -15.63
N GLY A 148 25.75 56.33 -14.72
CA GLY A 148 25.15 57.61 -14.36
C GLY A 148 26.14 58.61 -13.79
N LEU A 149 27.08 58.15 -12.93
CA LEU A 149 28.15 59.00 -12.38
C LEU A 149 29.10 59.51 -13.47
N PHE A 150 29.48 58.67 -14.43
CA PHE A 150 30.37 59.07 -15.53
C PHE A 150 29.69 60.04 -16.51
N VAL A 151 28.43 59.78 -16.85
CA VAL A 151 27.68 60.57 -17.86
C VAL A 151 27.30 61.96 -17.35
N ILE A 152 27.18 62.15 -16.03
CA ILE A 152 26.83 63.44 -15.41
C ILE A 152 27.82 64.56 -15.80
N TRP A 153 29.08 64.21 -16.05
CA TRP A 153 30.12 65.17 -16.43
C TRP A 153 29.99 65.68 -17.87
N GLN A 154 29.30 64.92 -18.73
CA GLN A 154 29.06 65.31 -20.13
C GLN A 154 27.66 65.85 -20.33
N THR A 155 26.66 65.16 -19.79
CA THR A 155 25.24 65.47 -20.00
C THR A 155 24.48 65.23 -18.68
N PRO A 156 24.17 66.30 -17.92
CA PRO A 156 23.65 66.14 -16.56
C PRO A 156 22.24 65.52 -16.53
N TRP A 157 21.39 65.79 -17.55
CA TRP A 157 20.03 65.25 -17.62
C TRP A 157 19.97 63.73 -17.81
N THR A 158 20.81 63.19 -18.70
CA THR A 158 20.91 61.75 -18.95
C THR A 158 21.58 61.03 -17.79
N GLY A 159 22.62 61.61 -17.20
CA GLY A 159 23.26 61.07 -16.00
C GLY A 159 22.29 60.93 -14.81
N LEU A 160 21.42 61.92 -14.60
CA LEU A 160 20.38 61.87 -13.56
C LEU A 160 19.34 60.76 -13.84
N PHE A 161 19.02 60.51 -15.11
CA PHE A 161 18.10 59.44 -15.52
C PHE A 161 18.69 58.04 -15.25
N TYR A 162 19.97 57.83 -15.57
CA TYR A 162 20.69 56.58 -15.28
C TYR A 162 20.89 56.35 -13.78
N LEU A 163 21.17 57.41 -13.01
CA LEU A 163 21.19 57.34 -11.55
C LEU A 163 19.83 56.94 -10.97
N GLY A 164 18.74 57.50 -11.51
CA GLY A 164 17.38 57.13 -11.13
C GLY A 164 17.06 55.66 -11.38
N ILE A 165 17.45 55.12 -12.54
CA ILE A 165 17.31 53.69 -12.86
C ILE A 165 18.14 52.83 -11.90
N GLY A 166 19.37 53.24 -11.60
CA GLY A 166 20.23 52.55 -10.65
C GLY A 166 19.63 52.49 -9.24
N LEU A 167 19.11 53.62 -8.74
CA LEU A 167 18.46 53.71 -7.43
C LEU A 167 17.14 52.93 -7.37
N PHE A 168 16.35 53.00 -8.44
CA PHE A 168 15.12 52.21 -8.58
C PHE A 168 15.41 50.72 -8.57
N SER A 169 16.50 50.29 -9.23
CA SER A 169 16.94 48.89 -9.22
C SER A 169 17.37 48.42 -7.82
N LEU A 170 18.10 49.25 -7.07
CA LEU A 170 18.44 48.97 -5.67
C LEU A 170 17.19 48.86 -4.78
N GLY A 171 16.21 49.73 -4.99
CA GLY A 171 14.90 49.63 -4.33
C GLY A 171 14.15 48.34 -4.71
N ALA A 172 14.20 47.95 -5.99
CA ALA A 172 13.62 46.71 -6.48
C ALA A 172 14.31 45.47 -5.88
N CYS A 173 15.61 45.51 -5.58
CA CYS A 173 16.30 44.43 -4.87
C CYS A 173 15.76 44.22 -3.44
N ILE A 174 15.45 45.29 -2.70
CA ILE A 174 14.87 45.20 -1.35
C ILE A 174 13.47 44.56 -1.41
N ILE A 175 12.67 44.98 -2.38
CA ILE A 175 11.34 44.39 -2.64
C ILE A 175 11.48 42.93 -3.10
N GLY A 176 12.48 42.63 -3.92
CA GLY A 176 12.84 41.29 -4.36
C GLY A 176 13.16 40.37 -3.20
N TRP A 177 13.92 40.84 -2.20
CA TRP A 177 14.19 40.07 -0.97
C TRP A 177 12.91 39.73 -0.18
N LEU A 178 11.98 40.69 -0.08
CA LEU A 178 10.71 40.49 0.61
C LEU A 178 9.82 39.47 -0.13
N ILE A 179 9.78 39.56 -1.47
CA ILE A 179 9.11 38.59 -2.34
C ILE A 179 9.76 37.21 -2.22
N LEU A 180 11.09 37.13 -2.11
CA LEU A 180 11.82 35.87 -1.93
C LEU A 180 11.38 35.14 -0.64
N LYS A 181 11.28 35.87 0.47
CA LYS A 181 10.81 35.33 1.75
C LYS A 181 9.35 34.88 1.66
N TRP A 182 8.51 35.67 1.00
CA TRP A 182 7.09 35.33 0.79
C TRP A 182 6.92 34.09 -0.09
N PHE A 183 7.66 34.01 -1.19
CA PHE A 183 7.62 32.89 -2.12
C PHE A 183 8.20 31.62 -1.49
N GLY A 184 9.31 31.72 -0.75
CA GLY A 184 9.85 30.61 0.04
C GLY A 184 8.82 30.04 1.02
N SER A 185 8.09 30.90 1.73
CA SER A 185 6.99 30.46 2.59
C SER A 185 5.85 29.78 1.83
N LYS A 186 5.53 30.25 0.61
CA LYS A 186 4.51 29.64 -0.26
C LYS A 186 4.95 28.28 -0.79
N VAL A 187 6.21 28.13 -1.17
CA VAL A 187 6.79 26.84 -1.61
C VAL A 187 6.78 25.83 -0.47
N VAL A 188 7.16 26.22 0.74
CA VAL A 188 7.10 25.34 1.92
C VAL A 188 5.66 24.93 2.24
N TRP A 189 4.71 25.87 2.15
CA TRP A 189 3.29 25.55 2.34
C TRP A 189 2.75 24.61 1.26
N ALA A 190 3.11 24.84 -0.01
CA ALA A 190 2.74 23.98 -1.14
C ALA A 190 3.34 22.57 -1.02
N LEU A 191 4.60 22.48 -0.60
CA LEU A 191 5.28 21.21 -0.34
C LEU A 191 4.60 20.45 0.81
N SER A 192 4.27 21.14 1.90
CA SER A 192 3.54 20.57 3.02
C SER A 192 2.14 20.08 2.61
N TRP A 193 1.45 20.84 1.75
CA TRP A 193 0.14 20.45 1.21
C TRP A 193 0.24 19.23 0.28
N ALA A 194 1.21 19.21 -0.64
CA ALA A 194 1.46 18.08 -1.53
C ALA A 194 1.83 16.81 -0.75
N ALA A 195 2.72 16.91 0.23
CA ALA A 195 3.09 15.80 1.10
C ALA A 195 1.88 15.26 1.88
N LYS A 196 1.03 16.16 2.41
CA LYS A 196 -0.22 15.78 3.10
C LYS A 196 -1.24 15.14 2.15
N GLY A 197 -1.24 15.53 0.87
CA GLY A 197 -2.05 14.94 -0.19
C GLY A 197 -1.66 13.49 -0.50
N ILE A 198 -0.35 13.21 -0.64
CA ILE A 198 0.16 11.84 -0.80
C ILE A 198 -0.13 11.01 0.46
N TYR A 199 0.16 11.54 1.66
CA TYR A 199 -0.04 10.83 2.92
C TYR A 199 -1.50 10.41 3.15
N ARG A 200 -2.45 11.31 2.83
CA ARG A 200 -3.90 11.01 2.94
C ARG A 200 -4.39 9.97 1.93
N ARG A 201 -3.72 9.82 0.80
CA ARG A 201 -4.14 8.87 -0.25
C ARG A 201 -3.61 7.45 0.01
N PHE A 202 -2.48 7.33 0.73
CA PHE A 202 -1.85 6.04 1.00
C PHE A 202 -2.10 5.46 2.39
N ILE A 203 -2.47 6.28 3.39
CA ILE A 203 -2.83 5.76 4.72
C ILE A 203 -4.36 5.76 4.86
N PRO A 204 -5.03 4.61 4.73
CA PRO A 204 -6.41 4.50 5.17
C PRO A 204 -6.45 4.79 6.67
N ARG A 205 -7.32 5.72 7.08
CA ARG A 205 -7.58 6.00 8.50
C ARG A 205 -7.95 4.69 9.22
N SER A 206 -6.98 4.13 9.95
CA SER A 206 -7.22 3.04 10.89
C SER A 206 -8.25 3.49 11.93
N ARG A 207 -9.29 2.67 12.14
CA ARG A 207 -10.43 2.85 13.06
C ARG A 207 -10.02 2.83 14.55
N ALA A 208 -8.89 3.42 14.93
CA ALA A 208 -8.35 3.29 16.29
C ALA A 208 -9.05 4.16 17.36
N GLU A 209 -10.02 5.01 17.02
CA GLU A 209 -10.69 5.89 18.00
C GLU A 209 -12.06 5.41 18.50
N ARG A 210 -12.56 4.24 18.05
CA ARG A 210 -13.90 3.76 18.43
C ARG A 210 -13.94 2.88 19.70
N GLY A 211 -12.85 2.79 20.46
CA GLY A 211 -12.75 1.95 21.66
C GLY A 211 -12.70 2.69 23.01
N ARG A 212 -12.75 4.04 23.02
CA ARG A 212 -12.60 4.83 24.26
C ARG A 212 -13.92 5.45 24.75
N LYS A 213 -15.02 4.75 24.49
CA LYS A 213 -16.36 5.05 25.02
C LYS A 213 -17.12 3.75 25.22
N LEU A 214 -16.64 2.91 26.13
CA LEU A 214 -17.45 1.96 26.89
C LEU A 214 -16.96 2.03 28.33
#